data_AF-A0A4R0R167-F1
#
_entry.id   AF-A0A4R0R167-F1
#
_cell.length_a   1.000
_cell.length_b   1.000
_cell.length_c   1.000
_cell.angle_alpha   90.00
_cell.angle_beta   90.00
_cell.angle_gamma   90.00
#
_symmetry.space_group_name_H-M   'P 1'
#
loop_
_entity.id
_entity.type
_entity.pdbx_description
1 polymer ?
#
loop_
_entity_poly.entity_id
_entity_poly.type
_entity_poly.pdbx_seq_one_letter_code
_entity_poly.pdbx_strand_id
1 'polypeptide(L)'
;MPRHGWIQDPHTSDTKRFHADEKSWHRDPRVFVDSGRPLPGQPPLLKNRVHLRRETAELLWRELLRVGWRTCEPQWGSDADI
;
A
#
# COMPACT_ATOMS: atom_id res chain seq x y z
N MET A 1 -7.94 5.87 -6.46
CA MET A 1 -7.46 4.81 -5.56
C MET A 1 -8.53 4.61 -4.49
N PRO A 2 -8.84 3.38 -4.04
CA PRO A 2 -9.66 3.19 -2.85
C PRO A 2 -8.96 3.82 -1.62
N ARG A 3 -9.70 4.26 -0.59
CA ARG A 3 -9.09 4.86 0.64
C ARG A 3 -8.09 3.93 1.32
N HIS A 4 -8.35 2.63 1.23
CA HIS A 4 -7.45 1.56 1.62
C HIS A 4 -7.35 0.60 0.44
N GLY A 5 -6.14 0.25 0.02
CA GLY A 5 -5.92 -0.55 -1.16
C GLY A 5 -4.66 -1.38 -1.06
N TRP A 6 -4.70 -2.55 -1.67
CA TRP A 6 -3.60 -3.50 -1.70
C TRP A 6 -3.28 -3.84 -3.14
N ILE A 7 -2.00 -3.83 -3.47
CA ILE A 7 -1.50 -4.32 -4.75
C ILE A 7 -0.25 -5.15 -4.54
N GLN A 8 -0.04 -6.10 -5.43
CA GLN A 8 1.08 -7.01 -5.40
C GLN A 8 1.69 -7.17 -6.79
N ASP A 9 3.01 -7.28 -6.82
CA ASP A 9 3.74 -7.66 -8.02
C ASP A 9 3.51 -9.16 -8.27
N PRO A 10 2.92 -9.56 -9.41
CA PRO A 10 2.66 -10.97 -9.69
C PRO A 10 3.94 -11.80 -9.89
N HIS A 11 5.09 -11.18 -10.16
CA HIS A 11 6.35 -11.87 -10.40
C HIS A 11 7.14 -12.13 -9.10
N THR A 12 7.12 -11.17 -8.18
CA THR A 12 7.92 -11.24 -6.95
C THR A 12 7.08 -11.49 -5.70
N SER A 13 5.76 -11.28 -5.77
CA SER A 13 4.87 -11.18 -4.61
C SER A 13 5.18 -10.03 -3.65
N ASP A 14 6.00 -9.05 -4.08
CA ASP A 14 6.16 -7.81 -3.33
C ASP A 14 4.82 -7.08 -3.23
N THR A 15 4.49 -6.66 -2.02
CA THR A 15 3.19 -6.12 -1.69
C THR A 15 3.29 -4.64 -1.37
N LYS A 16 2.28 -3.87 -1.75
CA LYS A 16 2.09 -2.50 -1.28
C LYS A 16 0.69 -2.30 -0.72
N ARG A 17 0.63 -1.70 0.47
CA ARG A 17 -0.61 -1.24 1.10
C ARG A 17 -0.66 0.28 1.06
N PHE A 18 -1.72 0.82 0.50
CA PHE A 18 -2.04 2.24 0.48
C PHE A 18 -3.18 2.47 1.46
N HIS A 19 -3.01 3.39 2.40
CA HIS A 19 -4.08 3.76 3.34
C HIS A 19 -4.03 5.24 3.70
N ALA A 20 -5.21 5.83 3.85
CA ALA A 20 -5.35 7.23 4.20
C ALA A 20 -4.78 7.52 5.60
N ASP A 21 -4.06 8.64 5.73
CA ASP A 21 -3.81 9.23 7.04
C ASP A 21 -5.08 9.94 7.52
N GLU A 22 -5.94 9.21 8.24
CA GLU A 22 -7.22 9.72 8.73
C GLU A 22 -7.06 10.95 9.64
N LYS A 23 -5.91 11.12 10.32
CA LYS A 23 -5.66 12.28 11.19
C LYS A 23 -5.51 13.57 10.39
N SER A 24 -4.87 13.51 9.24
CA SER A 24 -4.62 14.69 8.40
C SER A 24 -5.61 14.82 7.23
N TRP A 25 -6.46 13.82 6.98
CA TRP A 25 -7.28 13.69 5.79
C TRP A 25 -8.10 14.94 5.43
N HIS A 26 -8.68 15.62 6.41
CA HIS A 26 -9.52 16.80 6.16
C HIS A 26 -8.74 18.09 5.86
N ARG A 27 -7.45 18.16 6.20
CA ARG A 27 -6.63 19.37 6.09
C ARG A 27 -5.53 19.26 5.03
N ASP A 28 -4.80 18.16 5.04
CA ASP A 28 -3.73 17.84 4.09
C ASP A 28 -3.84 16.35 3.76
N PRO A 29 -4.69 15.96 2.80
CA PRO A 29 -4.94 14.56 2.49
C PRO A 29 -3.65 13.83 2.09
N ARG A 30 -3.25 12.87 2.92
CA ARG A 30 -2.07 12.06 2.69
C ARG A 30 -2.37 10.57 2.83
N VAL A 31 -1.46 9.80 2.27
CA VAL A 31 -1.55 8.34 2.17
C VAL A 31 -0.23 7.76 2.63
N PHE A 32 -0.31 6.81 3.55
CA PHE A 32 0.79 5.92 3.85
C PHE A 32 0.86 4.83 2.79
N VAL A 33 2.05 4.62 2.24
CA VAL A 33 2.35 3.52 1.34
C VAL A 33 3.38 2.62 1.99
N ASP A 34 2.92 1.46 2.44
CA ASP A 34 3.74 0.43 3.05
C ASP A 34 4.24 -0.52 1.97
N SER A 35 5.54 -0.80 1.94
CA SER A 35 6.12 -1.81 1.05
C SER A 35 6.51 -3.05 1.84
N GLY A 36 6.04 -4.20 1.39
CA GLY A 36 6.23 -5.50 2.00
C GLY A 36 6.97 -6.45 1.07
N ARG A 37 7.92 -7.21 1.64
CA ARG A 37 8.55 -8.33 0.94
C ARG A 37 7.88 -9.63 1.39
N PRO A 38 7.46 -10.53 0.51
CA PRO A 38 6.78 -11.76 0.90
C PRO A 38 7.69 -12.64 1.76
N LEU A 39 7.07 -13.32 2.72
CA LEU A 39 7.68 -14.36 3.55
C LEU A 39 6.80 -15.62 3.48
N PRO A 40 7.37 -16.81 3.22
CA PRO A 40 6.58 -18.03 3.14
C PRO A 40 5.82 -18.31 4.45
N GLY A 41 4.50 -18.47 4.35
CA GLY A 41 3.64 -18.80 5.49
C GLY A 41 3.45 -17.69 6.53
N GLN A 42 3.88 -16.47 6.23
CA GLN A 42 3.75 -15.31 7.13
C GLN A 42 3.26 -14.07 6.36
N PRO A 43 2.69 -13.07 7.06
CA PRO A 43 2.50 -11.75 6.48
C PRO A 43 3.82 -11.20 5.90
N PRO A 44 3.78 -10.39 4.82
CA PRO A 44 4.98 -9.82 4.24
C PRO A 44 5.80 -9.04 5.28
N LEU A 45 7.13 -9.08 5.19
CA LEU A 45 7.98 -8.26 6.04
C LEU A 45 7.86 -6.79 5.61
N LEU A 46 7.40 -5.91 6.50
CA LEU A 46 7.38 -4.47 6.26
C LEU A 46 8.82 -3.97 6.05
N LYS A 47 9.11 -3.44 4.86
CA LYS A 47 10.43 -2.92 4.48
C LYS A 47 10.52 -1.43 4.70
N ASN A 48 9.49 -0.69 4.31
CA ASN A 48 9.40 0.75 4.51
C ASN A 48 7.95 1.23 4.49
N ARG A 49 7.76 2.44 5.02
CA ARG A 49 6.54 3.23 4.94
C ARG A 49 6.91 4.60 4.41
N VAL A 50 6.27 5.05 3.33
CA VAL A 50 6.41 6.42 2.84
C VAL A 50 5.08 7.16 3.01
N HIS A 51 5.17 8.46 3.27
CA HIS A 51 4.02 9.32 3.50
C HIS A 51 3.88 10.32 2.35
N LEU A 52 2.91 10.08 1.48
CA LEU A 52 2.75 10.83 0.23
C LEU A 52 1.51 11.70 0.28
N ARG A 53 1.53 12.83 -0.43
CA ARG A 53 0.30 13.54 -0.79
C ARG A 53 -0.60 12.60 -1.57
N ARG A 54 -1.92 12.76 -1.39
CA ARG A 54 -2.92 11.93 -2.05
C ARG A 54 -2.71 11.83 -3.56
N GLU A 55 -2.44 12.94 -4.24
CA GLU A 55 -2.27 12.97 -5.70
C GLU A 55 -1.08 12.12 -6.14
N THR A 56 0.05 12.22 -5.43
CA THR A 56 1.25 11.42 -5.68
C THR A 56 0.99 9.94 -5.43
N ALA A 57 0.26 9.59 -4.36
CA ALA A 57 -0.09 8.21 -4.07
C ALA A 57 -1.04 7.62 -5.13
N GLU A 58 -2.00 8.40 -5.63
CA GLU A 58 -2.90 7.99 -6.71
C GLU A 58 -2.15 7.77 -8.04
N LEU A 59 -1.17 8.62 -8.36
CA LEU A 59 -0.29 8.43 -9.52
C LEU A 59 0.54 7.15 -9.38
N LEU A 60 1.18 6.93 -8.23
CA LEU A 60 1.95 5.72 -7.96
C LEU A 60 1.07 4.46 -8.10
N TRP A 61 -0.12 4.47 -7.52
CA TRP A 61 -1.08 3.37 -7.64
C TRP A 61 -1.40 3.04 -9.10
N ARG A 62 -1.78 4.05 -9.89
CA ARG A 62 -2.12 3.88 -11.31
C ARG A 62 -0.93 3.38 -12.11
N GLU A 63 0.26 3.91 -11.84
CA GLU A 63 1.47 3.50 -12.52
C GLU A 63 1.84 2.04 -12.23
N LEU A 64 1.73 1.61 -10.97
CA LEU A 64 1.99 0.22 -10.61
C LEU A 64 1.01 -0.74 -11.30
N LEU A 65 -0.29 -0.41 -11.32
CA LEU A 65 -1.26 -1.18 -12.08
C LEU A 65 -0.94 -1.20 -13.58
N ARG A 66 -0.51 -0.06 -14.15
CA ARG A 66 -0.13 0.07 -15.55
C ARG A 66 1.05 -0.83 -15.93
N VAL A 67 2.04 -0.97 -15.04
CA VAL A 67 3.22 -1.84 -15.26
C VAL A 67 2.99 -3.30 -14.88
N GLY A 68 1.77 -3.66 -14.48
CA GLY A 68 1.35 -5.06 -14.33
C GLY A 68 1.14 -5.53 -12.89
N TRP A 69 1.29 -4.66 -11.89
CA TRP A 69 0.87 -4.99 -10.53
C TRP A 69 -0.65 -5.20 -10.48
N ARG A 70 -1.12 -6.03 -9.55
CA ARG A 70 -2.54 -6.38 -9.46
C ARG A 70 -3.06 -6.11 -8.07
N THR A 71 -4.34 -5.77 -7.98
CA THR A 71 -5.03 -5.70 -6.69
C THR A 71 -5.07 -7.09 -6.05
N CYS A 72 -4.90 -7.14 -4.73
CA CYS A 72 -4.94 -8.38 -3.96
C CYS A 72 -5.74 -8.19 -2.66
N GLU A 73 -6.00 -9.30 -1.98
CA GLU A 73 -6.54 -9.31 -0.63
C GLU A 73 -5.52 -8.73 0.37
N PRO A 74 -5.97 -8.23 1.53
CA PRO A 74 -5.07 -7.75 2.57
C PRO A 74 -4.02 -8.79 2.98
N GLN A 75 -2.74 -8.39 3.00
CA GLN A 75 -1.61 -9.27 3.35
C GLN A 75 -1.10 -9.08 4.78
N TRP A 76 -1.43 -7.95 5.40
CA TRP A 76 -1.24 -7.68 6.83
C TRP A 76 -2.60 -7.67 7.50
N GLY A 77 -2.66 -8.22 8.71
CA GLY A 77 -3.85 -8.15 9.55
C GLY A 77 -4.18 -6.71 9.97
N SER A 78 -5.40 -6.52 10.46
CA SER A 78 -5.87 -5.25 11.04
C SER A 78 -5.00 -4.72 12.19
N ASP A 79 -4.21 -5.59 12.82
CA ASP A 79 -3.35 -5.26 13.95
C ASP A 79 -2.00 -4.65 13.56
N ALA A 80 -1.72 -4.50 12.26
CA ALA A 80 -0.47 -3.89 11.76
C ALA A 80 -0.41 -2.36 11.89
N ASP A 81 -1.40 -1.76 12.57
CA ASP A 81 -1.53 -0.32 12.79
C ASP A 81 -1.25 0.11 14.25
N ILE A 82 -0.61 -0.75 15.06
CA ILE A 82 -0.12 -0.40 16.42
C ILE A 82 1.21 0.38 16.34
#